data_AF-A0A524J206-F1
#
_entry.id   AF-A0A524J206-F1
#
_cell.length_a   1.000
_cell.length_b   1.000
_cell.length_c   1.000
_cell.angle_alpha   90.00
_cell.angle_beta   90.00
_cell.angle_gamma   90.00
#
_symmetry.space_group_name_H-M   'P 1'
#
loop_
_entity.id
_entity.type
_entity.pdbx_description
1 polymer ?
#
loop_
_entity_poly.entity_id
_entity_poly.type
_entity_poly.pdbx_seq_one_letter_code
_entity_poly.pdbx_strand_id
1 'polypeptide(L)'
;MNVSRLTDLAVAALGWLAYATRRPLRGSTSALWAVVVGLVTISLIPTLAIGSSQRPTDLTFEDVRLQEIPANTTWVRLEGDLQKADGANVYHLRTASDTEHYVVVTALVALETGPVEMTGHLMFGSLGAEIIGFLDADVPAVPRRDEPFHLILVPAAIAIVLAIGMSLGYPVIRRDRRSGSSPARLSPGESIKVDWSGRIGRVTVADDVPIPSTISLTPDPDHPEISHLAIVADGGSWAFRLRRAAPTRAVRLCRVSGSTAGLEIHAQTADIVLAFPDQDSRDRLVATLS
;
A
#
# COMPACT_ATOMS: atom_id res chain seq x y z
N MET A 1 8.37 17.67 15.55
CA MET A 1 7.20 16.96 14.94
C MET A 1 7.20 15.54 15.51
N ASN A 2 6.15 15.12 16.22
CA ASN A 2 6.17 13.85 16.97
C ASN A 2 6.09 12.64 16.03
N VAL A 3 7.05 11.73 16.15
CA VAL A 3 7.15 10.49 15.36
C VAL A 3 5.85 9.68 15.39
N SER A 4 5.11 9.71 16.50
CA SER A 4 3.82 9.04 16.66
C SER A 4 2.72 9.53 15.70
N ARG A 5 2.70 10.82 15.36
CA ARG A 5 1.68 11.35 14.43
C ARG A 5 1.94 10.91 12.99
N LEU A 6 3.20 10.76 12.61
CA LEU A 6 3.57 10.30 11.27
C LEU A 6 3.26 8.82 11.09
N THR A 7 3.52 8.00 12.11
CA THR A 7 3.21 6.57 12.07
C THR A 7 1.70 6.33 11.97
N ASP A 8 0.90 7.08 12.74
CA ASP A 8 -0.56 6.96 12.69
C ASP A 8 -1.13 7.38 11.32
N LEU A 9 -0.61 8.47 10.75
CA LEU A 9 -1.04 8.96 9.44
C LEU A 9 -0.63 8.00 8.31
N ALA A 10 0.56 7.41 8.41
CA ALA A 10 1.00 6.38 7.48
C ALA A 10 0.08 5.14 7.54
N VAL A 11 -0.19 4.61 8.74
CA VAL A 11 -1.07 3.44 8.92
C VAL A 11 -2.49 3.72 8.39
N ALA A 12 -3.02 4.92 8.65
CA ALA A 12 -4.32 5.33 8.13
C ALA A 12 -4.34 5.39 6.59
N ALA A 13 -3.30 5.95 5.98
CA ALA A 13 -3.15 6.01 4.53
C ALA A 13 -3.05 4.62 3.89
N LEU A 14 -2.26 3.72 4.48
CA LEU A 14 -2.09 2.34 3.99
C LEU A 14 -3.43 1.59 3.92
N GLY A 15 -4.22 1.69 4.98
CA GLY A 15 -5.50 0.99 5.01
C GLY A 15 -6.58 1.68 4.17
N TRP A 16 -6.55 3.00 4.00
CA TRP A 16 -7.40 3.68 3.01
C TRP A 16 -7.09 3.20 1.59
N LEU A 17 -5.81 3.05 1.25
CA LEU A 17 -5.39 2.55 -0.05
C LEU A 17 -5.93 1.13 -0.31
N ALA A 18 -5.79 0.23 0.67
CA ALA A 18 -6.32 -1.13 0.59
C ALA A 18 -7.86 -1.15 0.41
N TYR A 19 -8.59 -0.26 1.10
CA TYR A 19 -10.03 -0.12 0.94
C TYR A 19 -10.42 0.41 -0.45
N ALA A 20 -9.74 1.46 -0.93
CA ALA A 20 -9.97 2.03 -2.24
C ALA A 20 -9.77 0.99 -3.35
N THR A 21 -8.75 0.13 -3.24
CA THR A 21 -8.52 -0.99 -4.17
C THR A 21 -9.56 -2.10 -4.03
N ARG A 22 -10.15 -2.31 -2.85
CA ARG A 22 -11.14 -3.36 -2.60
C ARG A 22 -12.54 -2.98 -3.09
N ARG A 23 -12.89 -1.69 -3.12
CA ARG A 23 -14.17 -1.16 -3.60
C ARG A 23 -14.54 -1.60 -5.02
N PRO A 24 -13.67 -1.47 -6.05
CA PRO A 24 -13.98 -1.97 -7.39
C PRO A 24 -14.07 -3.50 -7.45
N LEU A 25 -13.40 -4.21 -6.53
CA LEU A 25 -13.40 -5.68 -6.44
C LEU A 25 -14.60 -6.27 -5.68
N ARG A 26 -15.70 -5.52 -5.56
CA ARG A 26 -16.94 -5.91 -4.84
C ARG A 26 -16.71 -6.39 -3.41
N GLY A 27 -15.68 -5.89 -2.73
CA GLY A 27 -15.41 -6.30 -1.35
C GLY A 27 -14.73 -7.67 -1.21
N SER A 28 -14.34 -8.34 -2.31
CA SER A 28 -13.69 -9.66 -2.22
C SER A 28 -12.28 -9.57 -1.65
N THR A 29 -12.01 -10.29 -0.56
CA THR A 29 -10.67 -10.42 0.03
C THR A 29 -9.75 -11.26 -0.84
N SER A 30 -10.27 -12.31 -1.49
CA SER A 30 -9.48 -13.16 -2.38
C SER A 30 -9.03 -12.42 -3.63
N ALA A 31 -9.88 -11.54 -4.18
CA ALA A 31 -9.50 -10.71 -5.33
C ALA A 31 -8.38 -9.73 -4.98
N LEU A 32 -8.39 -9.14 -3.79
CA LEU A 32 -7.33 -8.24 -3.34
C LEU A 32 -6.00 -8.99 -3.13
N TRP A 33 -6.04 -10.19 -2.56
CA TRP A 33 -4.86 -11.06 -2.47
C TRP A 33 -4.31 -11.45 -3.85
N ALA A 34 -5.18 -11.72 -4.83
CA ALA A 34 -4.75 -11.98 -6.20
C ALA A 34 -4.01 -10.77 -6.81
N VAL A 35 -4.45 -9.54 -6.52
CA VAL A 35 -3.73 -8.32 -6.93
C VAL A 35 -2.36 -8.24 -6.27
N VAL A 36 -2.26 -8.48 -4.96
CA VAL A 36 -0.98 -8.49 -4.24
C VAL A 36 -0.02 -9.52 -4.82
N VAL A 37 -0.48 -10.77 -5.02
CA VAL A 37 0.32 -11.83 -5.63
C VAL A 37 0.74 -11.47 -7.05
N GLY A 38 -0.15 -10.87 -7.84
CA GLY A 38 0.14 -10.40 -9.19
C GLY A 38 1.26 -9.34 -9.20
N LEU A 39 1.17 -8.34 -8.33
CA LEU A 39 2.17 -7.29 -8.19
C LEU A 39 3.54 -7.84 -7.75
N VAL A 40 3.56 -8.76 -6.79
CA VAL A 40 4.80 -9.44 -6.36
C VAL A 40 5.39 -10.24 -7.52
N THR A 41 4.57 -11.00 -8.24
CA THR A 41 5.03 -11.81 -9.38
C THR A 41 5.62 -10.95 -10.49
N ILE A 42 4.96 -9.84 -10.85
CA ILE A 42 5.44 -8.89 -11.87
C ILE A 42 6.78 -8.25 -11.48
N SER A 43 7.04 -8.07 -10.18
CA SER A 43 8.34 -7.58 -9.69
C SER A 43 9.40 -8.68 -9.63
N LEU A 44 9.01 -9.87 -9.18
CA LEU A 44 9.93 -10.98 -8.94
C LEU A 44 10.50 -11.56 -10.23
N ILE A 45 9.69 -11.74 -11.28
CA ILE A 45 10.14 -12.36 -12.53
C ILE A 45 11.27 -11.55 -13.20
N PRO A 46 11.14 -10.24 -13.45
CA PRO A 46 12.24 -9.44 -13.99
C PRO A 46 13.45 -9.45 -13.07
N THR A 47 13.26 -9.33 -11.74
CA THR A 47 14.36 -9.36 -10.77
C THR A 47 15.16 -10.65 -10.87
N LEU A 48 14.48 -11.80 -10.95
CA LEU A 48 15.13 -13.10 -11.10
C LEU A 48 15.80 -13.22 -12.47
N ALA A 49 15.14 -12.83 -13.56
CA ALA A 49 15.71 -12.89 -14.90
C ALA A 49 16.99 -12.03 -15.04
N ILE A 50 16.97 -10.84 -14.45
CA ILE A 50 18.06 -9.87 -14.44
C ILE A 50 19.17 -10.28 -13.46
N GLY A 51 18.82 -10.88 -12.32
CA GLY A 51 19.78 -11.40 -11.34
C GLY A 51 20.43 -12.70 -11.78
N SER A 52 19.74 -13.53 -12.58
CA SER A 52 20.27 -14.78 -13.13
C SER A 52 21.06 -14.59 -14.41
N SER A 53 20.90 -13.47 -15.12
CA SER A 53 21.73 -13.18 -16.29
C SER A 53 23.15 -12.92 -15.81
N GLN A 54 24.12 -13.69 -16.33
CA GLN A 54 25.53 -13.38 -16.14
C GLN A 54 25.78 -11.94 -16.60
N ARG A 55 26.62 -11.23 -15.84
CA ARG A 55 27.06 -9.88 -16.19
C ARG A 55 28.57 -9.86 -16.18
N PRO A 56 29.20 -9.07 -17.07
CA PRO A 56 30.61 -8.79 -16.92
C PRO A 56 30.80 -8.08 -15.59
N THR A 57 31.86 -8.44 -14.88
CA THR A 57 32.22 -7.77 -13.63
C THR A 57 32.86 -6.43 -13.96
N ASP A 58 32.28 -5.34 -13.47
CA ASP A 58 32.89 -4.00 -13.58
C ASP A 58 34.20 -4.01 -12.77
N LEU A 59 35.33 -3.85 -13.44
CA LEU A 59 36.65 -3.75 -12.82
C LEU A 59 37.29 -2.40 -13.15
N THR A 60 38.21 -1.96 -12.30
CA THR A 60 39.11 -0.85 -12.58
C THR A 60 40.48 -1.36 -13.02
N PHE A 61 41.28 -0.49 -13.65
CA PHE A 61 42.68 -0.79 -13.96
C PHE A 61 43.50 -1.13 -12.72
N GLU A 62 43.20 -0.50 -11.59
CA GLU A 62 43.86 -0.77 -10.32
C GLU A 62 43.54 -2.17 -9.81
N ASP A 63 42.27 -2.61 -9.91
CA ASP A 63 41.86 -3.97 -9.50
C ASP A 63 42.60 -5.02 -10.34
N VAL A 64 42.78 -4.76 -11.64
CA VAL A 64 43.54 -5.65 -12.53
C VAL A 64 45.02 -5.65 -12.17
N ARG A 65 45.60 -4.49 -11.90
CA ARG A 65 47.01 -4.34 -11.53
C ARG A 65 47.35 -4.99 -10.19
N LEU A 66 46.50 -4.78 -9.18
CA LEU A 66 46.65 -5.35 -7.83
C LEU A 66 46.16 -6.79 -7.73
N GLN A 67 45.58 -7.34 -8.81
CA GLN A 67 44.95 -8.67 -8.83
C GLN A 67 43.83 -8.81 -7.78
N GLU A 68 43.12 -7.73 -7.46
CA GLU A 68 41.97 -7.70 -6.55
C GLU A 68 40.69 -8.18 -7.25
N ILE A 69 40.80 -9.28 -8.01
CA ILE A 69 39.74 -9.76 -8.87
C ILE A 69 38.98 -10.86 -8.12
N PRO A 70 37.63 -10.77 -8.05
CA PRO A 70 36.84 -11.80 -7.38
C PRO A 70 37.12 -13.20 -7.95
N ALA A 71 37.17 -14.19 -7.07
CA ALA A 71 37.46 -15.56 -7.47
C ALA A 71 36.47 -16.07 -8.53
N ASN A 72 36.98 -16.75 -9.56
CA ASN A 72 36.23 -17.27 -10.72
C ASN A 72 35.64 -16.21 -11.66
N THR A 73 36.02 -14.94 -11.52
CA THR A 73 35.65 -13.91 -12.49
C THR A 73 36.61 -13.93 -13.68
N THR A 74 36.10 -14.31 -14.85
CA THR A 74 36.83 -14.23 -16.12
C THR A 74 36.19 -13.25 -17.09
N TRP A 75 34.88 -13.04 -17.01
CA TRP A 75 34.16 -12.10 -17.87
C TRP A 75 34.05 -10.74 -17.17
N VAL A 76 34.71 -9.74 -17.74
CA VAL A 76 34.93 -8.44 -17.10
C VAL A 76 34.55 -7.30 -18.02
N ARG A 77 34.45 -6.12 -17.42
CA ARG A 77 34.29 -4.86 -18.10
C ARG A 77 35.29 -3.85 -17.58
N LEU A 78 35.93 -3.14 -18.51
CA LEU A 78 36.92 -2.11 -18.23
C LEU A 78 36.58 -0.85 -19.03
N GLU A 79 36.67 0.31 -18.38
CA GLU A 79 36.53 1.62 -19.01
C GLU A 79 37.91 2.21 -19.25
N GLY A 80 38.19 2.67 -20.47
CA GLY A 80 39.46 3.28 -20.81
C GLY A 80 39.48 3.95 -22.18
N ASP A 81 40.63 4.47 -22.56
CA ASP A 81 40.94 4.96 -23.90
C ASP A 81 41.58 3.84 -24.71
N LEU A 82 40.89 3.38 -25.76
CA LEU A 82 41.34 2.32 -26.63
C LEU A 82 42.21 2.89 -27.75
N GLN A 83 43.47 2.47 -27.78
CA GLN A 83 44.45 2.89 -28.76
C GLN A 83 44.91 1.71 -29.61
N LYS A 84 45.11 1.91 -30.90
CA LYS A 84 45.57 0.85 -31.80
C LYS A 84 47.05 0.52 -31.52
N ALA A 85 47.37 -0.76 -31.41
CA ALA A 85 48.73 -1.26 -31.24
C ALA A 85 49.31 -1.81 -32.56
N ASP A 86 50.58 -2.25 -32.50
CA ASP A 86 51.23 -2.93 -33.62
C ASP A 86 50.66 -4.35 -33.79
N GLY A 87 49.74 -4.51 -34.74
CA GLY A 87 49.11 -5.80 -35.03
C GLY A 87 47.75 -5.66 -35.72
N ALA A 88 47.29 -6.75 -36.33
CA ALA A 88 45.92 -6.83 -36.81
C ALA A 88 44.98 -7.04 -35.61
N ASN A 89 44.08 -6.10 -35.37
CA ASN A 89 43.07 -6.13 -34.29
C ASN A 89 43.66 -6.29 -32.87
N VAL A 90 44.83 -5.69 -32.63
CA VAL A 90 45.44 -5.59 -31.30
C VAL A 90 45.38 -4.13 -30.86
N TYR A 91 44.96 -3.90 -29.62
CA TYR A 91 44.75 -2.58 -29.06
C TYR A 91 45.32 -2.51 -27.64
N HIS A 92 45.67 -1.31 -27.20
CA HIS A 92 46.01 -0.99 -25.83
C HIS A 92 44.84 -0.22 -25.22
N LEU A 93 44.20 -0.78 -24.21
CA LEU A 93 43.25 -0.05 -23.38
C LEU A 93 44.01 0.56 -22.22
N ARG A 94 43.96 1.89 -22.10
CA ARG A 94 44.65 2.68 -21.09
C ARG A 94 43.64 3.45 -20.26
N THR A 95 43.96 3.78 -19.01
CA THR A 95 43.15 4.75 -18.27
C THR A 95 43.68 6.17 -18.50
N ALA A 96 42.82 7.19 -18.39
CA ALA A 96 43.21 8.58 -18.60
C ALA A 96 44.28 9.06 -17.61
N SER A 97 44.38 8.42 -16.44
CA SER A 97 45.30 8.79 -15.36
C SER A 97 46.64 8.04 -15.37
N ASP A 98 46.76 6.93 -16.09
CA ASP A 98 47.95 6.06 -16.09
C ASP A 98 48.26 5.64 -17.53
N THR A 99 49.31 6.24 -18.08
CA THR A 99 49.81 5.97 -19.43
C THR A 99 50.95 4.96 -19.44
N GLU A 100 51.39 4.46 -18.29
CA GLU A 100 52.46 3.46 -18.21
C GLU A 100 51.87 2.06 -18.29
N HIS A 101 50.74 1.82 -17.62
CA HIS A 101 50.09 0.52 -17.58
C HIS A 101 48.95 0.41 -18.60
N TYR A 102 48.82 -0.75 -19.23
CA TYR A 102 47.73 -1.00 -20.18
C TYR A 102 47.28 -2.45 -20.22
N VAL A 103 46.04 -2.66 -20.65
CA VAL A 103 45.48 -3.96 -20.97
C VAL A 103 45.57 -4.17 -22.48
N VAL A 104 46.14 -5.28 -22.91
CA VAL A 104 46.17 -5.66 -24.32
C VAL A 104 44.80 -6.22 -24.68
N VAL A 105 44.10 -5.57 -25.61
CA VAL A 105 42.80 -5.99 -26.09
C VAL A 105 42.94 -6.64 -27.46
N THR A 106 42.46 -7.87 -27.60
CA THR A 106 42.36 -8.57 -28.89
C THR A 106 40.91 -8.66 -29.32
N ALA A 107 40.65 -8.50 -30.61
CA ALA A 107 39.30 -8.60 -31.17
C ALA A 107 39.29 -9.33 -32.52
N LEU A 108 38.18 -9.97 -32.86
CA LEU A 108 37.99 -10.63 -34.16
C LEU A 108 37.79 -9.64 -35.31
N VAL A 109 37.37 -8.41 -35.00
CA VAL A 109 37.10 -7.34 -35.96
C VAL A 109 37.75 -6.04 -35.51
N ALA A 110 37.90 -5.09 -36.43
CA ALA A 110 38.44 -3.78 -36.10
C ALA A 110 37.48 -3.01 -35.18
N LEU A 111 38.01 -2.51 -34.06
CA LEU A 111 37.34 -1.65 -33.10
C LEU A 111 37.63 -0.17 -33.38
N GLU A 112 36.68 0.69 -33.02
CA GLU A 112 36.87 2.14 -32.99
C GLU A 112 37.75 2.53 -31.80
N THR A 113 38.71 3.43 -32.04
CA THR A 113 39.64 3.94 -31.02
C THR A 113 39.07 5.15 -30.29
N GLY A 114 39.47 5.37 -29.04
CA GLY A 114 39.03 6.47 -28.19
C GLY A 114 38.45 5.98 -26.86
N PRO A 115 37.81 6.88 -26.08
CA PRO A 115 37.16 6.53 -24.81
C PRO A 115 36.02 5.54 -25.02
N VAL A 116 36.10 4.38 -24.35
CA VAL A 116 35.16 3.27 -24.56
C VAL A 116 35.09 2.33 -23.36
N GLU A 117 33.93 1.69 -23.22
CA GLU A 117 33.67 0.59 -22.28
C GLU A 117 33.86 -0.74 -23.03
N MET A 118 34.87 -1.52 -22.62
CA MET A 118 35.19 -2.82 -23.22
C MET A 118 34.70 -3.95 -22.32
N THR A 119 34.06 -4.96 -22.91
CA THR A 119 33.70 -6.20 -22.23
C THR A 119 34.43 -7.37 -22.87
N GLY A 120 34.82 -8.36 -22.09
CA GLY A 120 35.53 -9.51 -22.62
C GLY A 120 36.06 -10.46 -21.56
N HIS A 121 36.77 -11.49 -21.99
CA HIS A 121 37.40 -12.44 -21.11
C HIS A 121 38.82 -11.99 -20.73
N LEU A 122 39.05 -11.71 -19.46
CA LEU A 122 40.35 -11.34 -18.92
C LEU A 122 41.21 -12.58 -18.72
N MET A 123 42.38 -12.57 -19.35
CA MET A 123 43.42 -13.59 -19.21
C MET A 123 44.63 -12.97 -18.54
N PHE A 124 45.15 -13.67 -17.51
CA PHE A 124 46.39 -13.26 -16.84
C PHE A 124 47.59 -13.92 -17.52
N GLY A 125 48.56 -13.10 -17.88
CA GLY A 125 49.87 -13.54 -18.35
C GLY A 125 50.93 -12.56 -17.89
N SER A 126 52.05 -13.06 -17.37
CA SER A 126 53.21 -12.22 -17.04
C SER A 126 53.97 -11.94 -18.33
N LEU A 127 53.83 -10.73 -18.89
CA LEU A 127 54.48 -10.35 -20.15
C LEU A 127 55.25 -9.01 -20.10
N GLY A 128 55.41 -8.40 -18.92
CA GLY A 128 56.23 -7.19 -18.73
C GLY A 128 55.78 -6.39 -17.52
N ALA A 129 56.53 -5.33 -17.17
CA ALA A 129 56.15 -4.40 -16.10
C ALA A 129 54.97 -3.50 -16.48
N GLU A 130 54.77 -3.24 -17.77
CA GLU A 130 53.75 -2.31 -18.31
C GLU A 130 52.42 -3.00 -18.64
N ILE A 131 52.44 -4.30 -18.93
CA ILE A 131 51.25 -5.06 -19.33
C ILE A 131 50.60 -5.64 -18.07
N ILE A 132 49.40 -5.15 -17.75
CA ILE A 132 48.66 -5.60 -16.55
C ILE A 132 47.65 -6.71 -16.86
N GLY A 133 47.30 -6.96 -18.12
CA GLY A 133 46.42 -8.06 -18.50
C GLY A 133 46.11 -8.15 -20.00
N PHE A 134 45.44 -9.24 -20.39
CA PHE A 134 44.95 -9.48 -21.75
C PHE A 134 43.42 -9.61 -21.73
N LEU A 135 42.73 -8.93 -22.64
CA LEU A 135 41.28 -8.95 -22.74
C LEU A 135 40.88 -9.42 -24.14
N ASP A 136 40.21 -10.56 -24.22
CA ASP A 136 39.56 -11.00 -25.46
C ASP A 136 38.17 -10.36 -25.56
N ALA A 137 38.04 -9.36 -26.43
CA ALA A 137 36.88 -8.47 -26.45
C ALA A 137 35.65 -9.10 -27.11
N ASP A 138 34.50 -8.94 -26.46
CA ASP A 138 33.19 -9.20 -27.04
C ASP A 138 32.86 -8.12 -28.06
N VAL A 139 32.45 -8.52 -29.28
CA VAL A 139 32.00 -7.58 -30.31
C VAL A 139 30.60 -7.96 -30.80
N PRO A 140 29.57 -7.12 -30.57
CA PRO A 140 29.63 -5.82 -29.89
C PRO A 140 29.83 -5.95 -28.37
N ALA A 141 30.44 -4.93 -27.75
CA ALA A 141 30.58 -4.85 -26.30
C ALA A 141 29.20 -4.87 -25.63
N VAL A 142 29.08 -5.57 -24.50
CA VAL A 142 27.82 -5.64 -23.76
C VAL A 142 27.65 -4.32 -23.00
N PRO A 143 26.66 -3.48 -23.36
CA PRO A 143 26.50 -2.17 -22.73
C PRO A 143 26.12 -2.31 -21.26
N ARG A 144 26.42 -1.29 -20.46
CA ARG A 144 25.84 -1.17 -19.12
C ARG A 144 24.32 -1.18 -19.22
N ARG A 145 23.69 -2.13 -18.54
CA ARG A 145 22.23 -2.14 -18.40
C ARG A 145 21.89 -1.19 -17.26
N ASP A 146 21.34 -0.03 -17.60
CA ASP A 146 20.60 0.77 -16.65
C ASP A 146 19.35 -0.01 -16.29
N GLU A 147 19.45 -0.81 -15.23
CA GLU A 147 18.33 -1.58 -14.73
C GLU A 147 17.27 -0.61 -14.21
N PRO A 148 16.03 -0.68 -14.73
CA PRO A 148 14.97 0.17 -14.25
C PRO A 148 14.44 -0.39 -12.92
N PHE A 149 15.30 -0.46 -11.91
CA PHE A 149 15.00 -0.99 -10.58
C PHE A 149 13.77 -0.32 -9.98
N HIS A 150 13.54 0.96 -10.29
CA HIS A 150 12.34 1.68 -9.88
C HIS A 150 11.07 1.07 -10.50
N LEU A 151 11.06 0.71 -11.79
CA LEU A 151 9.92 0.04 -12.43
C LEU A 151 9.70 -1.36 -11.86
N ILE A 152 10.77 -2.04 -11.43
CA ILE A 152 10.71 -3.38 -10.86
C ILE A 152 10.25 -3.35 -9.39
N LEU A 153 10.73 -2.40 -8.59
CA LEU A 153 10.48 -2.35 -7.13
C LEU A 153 9.15 -1.68 -6.77
N VAL A 154 8.65 -0.73 -7.57
CA VAL A 154 7.39 -0.03 -7.27
C VAL A 154 6.20 -0.99 -7.11
N PRO A 155 5.97 -1.98 -7.99
CA PRO A 155 4.91 -2.97 -7.80
C PRO A 155 5.04 -3.74 -6.48
N ALA A 156 6.26 -4.16 -6.10
CA ALA A 156 6.48 -4.85 -4.83
C ALA A 156 6.21 -3.95 -3.62
N ALA A 157 6.63 -2.69 -3.66
CA ALA A 157 6.34 -1.72 -2.61
C ALA A 157 4.82 -1.51 -2.44
N ILE A 158 4.08 -1.38 -3.54
CA ILE A 158 2.61 -1.28 -3.51
C ILE A 158 2.00 -2.57 -2.93
N ALA A 159 2.51 -3.74 -3.33
CA ALA A 159 2.03 -5.02 -2.82
C ALA A 159 2.22 -5.14 -1.30
N ILE A 160 3.39 -4.73 -0.78
CA ILE A 160 3.69 -4.70 0.66
C ILE A 160 2.74 -3.75 1.39
N VAL A 161 2.56 -2.54 0.87
CA VAL A 161 1.63 -1.54 1.41
C VAL A 161 0.21 -2.11 1.51
N LEU A 162 -0.28 -2.77 0.46
CA LEU A 162 -1.60 -3.39 0.43
C LEU A 162 -1.69 -4.57 1.42
N ALA A 163 -0.66 -5.43 1.47
CA ALA A 163 -0.61 -6.56 2.40
C ALA A 163 -0.63 -6.11 3.87
N ILE A 164 0.15 -5.07 4.20
CA ILE A 164 0.15 -4.45 5.53
C ILE A 164 -1.24 -3.86 5.82
N GLY A 165 -1.81 -3.07 4.90
CA GLY A 165 -3.15 -2.50 5.06
C GLY A 165 -4.25 -3.55 5.25
N MET A 166 -4.13 -4.71 4.59
CA MET A 166 -5.02 -5.86 4.81
C MET A 166 -4.83 -6.50 6.19
N SER A 167 -3.58 -6.74 6.60
CA SER A 167 -3.26 -7.39 7.88
C SER A 167 -3.68 -6.56 9.08
N LEU A 168 -3.57 -5.23 8.97
CA LEU A 168 -3.97 -4.28 10.00
C LEU A 168 -5.49 -4.12 10.11
N GLY A 169 -6.25 -4.65 9.15
CA GLY A 169 -7.71 -4.63 9.18
C GLY A 169 -8.27 -3.20 9.12
N TYR A 170 -8.25 -2.58 7.95
CA TYR A 170 -8.86 -1.25 7.80
C TYR A 170 -10.41 -1.28 7.89
N PRO A 171 -11.05 -0.25 8.49
CA PRO A 171 -10.45 0.95 9.05
C PRO A 171 -9.73 0.71 10.37
N VAL A 172 -8.48 1.18 10.44
CA VAL A 172 -7.83 1.58 11.70
C VAL A 172 -8.49 2.91 12.14
N ILE A 173 -9.81 2.88 12.27
CA ILE A 173 -10.53 3.59 13.32
C ILE A 173 -10.80 2.46 14.27
N ARG A 174 -10.23 2.51 15.48
CA ARG A 174 -10.42 1.50 16.52
C ARG A 174 -11.86 0.96 16.44
N ARG A 175 -12.01 -0.26 15.91
CA ARG A 175 -13.02 -1.15 16.45
C ARG A 175 -12.58 -1.25 17.89
N ASP A 176 -13.27 -0.58 18.80
CA ASP A 176 -13.11 -0.89 20.20
C ASP A 176 -13.27 -2.41 20.29
N ARG A 177 -12.13 -3.07 20.48
CA ARG A 177 -12.03 -4.48 20.83
C ARG A 177 -12.57 -4.56 22.25
N ARG A 178 -13.88 -4.44 22.41
CA ARG A 178 -14.58 -5.05 23.53
C ARG A 178 -14.98 -6.43 23.08
N SER A 179 -14.27 -7.39 23.67
CA SER A 179 -14.62 -8.79 23.82
C SER A 179 -16.12 -9.04 23.76
N GLY A 180 -16.57 -9.90 22.83
CA GLY A 180 -17.53 -11.00 23.04
C GLY A 180 -18.86 -10.82 23.77
N SER A 181 -19.19 -9.67 24.36
CA SER A 181 -20.49 -9.43 24.99
C SER A 181 -21.39 -8.79 23.95
N SER A 182 -22.43 -9.54 23.55
CA SER A 182 -23.58 -8.94 22.87
C SER A 182 -23.99 -7.68 23.66
N PRO A 183 -24.09 -6.51 23.02
CA PRO A 183 -24.49 -5.28 23.73
C PRO A 183 -25.81 -5.53 24.45
N ALA A 184 -25.88 -5.11 25.71
CA ALA A 184 -27.05 -5.32 26.55
C ALA A 184 -28.26 -4.61 25.94
N ARG A 185 -29.36 -5.33 25.68
CA ARG A 185 -30.60 -4.72 25.19
C ARG A 185 -31.10 -3.64 26.15
N LEU A 186 -31.88 -2.72 25.63
CA LEU A 186 -32.61 -1.77 26.46
C LEU A 186 -33.65 -2.52 27.27
N SER A 187 -33.73 -2.19 28.56
CA SER A 187 -34.82 -2.65 29.39
C SER A 187 -36.12 -1.96 28.95
N PRO A 188 -37.30 -2.61 29.07
CA PRO A 188 -38.57 -1.97 28.74
C PRO A 188 -38.75 -0.64 29.49
N GLY A 189 -39.01 0.44 28.75
CA GLY A 189 -39.16 1.78 29.32
C GLY A 189 -37.85 2.50 29.65
N GLU A 190 -36.69 1.90 29.38
CA GLU A 190 -35.40 2.57 29.50
C GLU A 190 -35.29 3.71 28.47
N SER A 191 -34.77 4.85 28.95
CA SER A 191 -34.68 6.07 28.18
C SER A 191 -33.24 6.42 27.81
N ILE A 192 -32.97 6.76 26.54
CA ILE A 192 -31.65 7.18 26.06
C ILE A 192 -31.71 8.62 25.56
N LYS A 193 -30.73 9.44 25.94
CA LYS A 193 -30.55 10.77 25.37
C LYS A 193 -30.00 10.67 23.96
N VAL A 194 -30.66 11.33 23.03
CA VAL A 194 -30.29 11.38 21.61
C VAL A 194 -30.53 12.77 21.07
N ASP A 195 -29.86 13.10 19.99
CA ASP A 195 -30.15 14.25 19.15
C ASP A 195 -30.87 13.71 17.90
N TRP A 196 -32.00 14.29 17.50
CA TRP A 196 -32.73 13.81 16.30
C TRP A 196 -32.90 14.89 15.23
N SER A 197 -32.89 14.43 13.98
CA SER A 197 -33.28 15.20 12.80
C SER A 197 -34.13 14.32 11.87
N GLY A 198 -34.64 14.91 10.79
CA GLY A 198 -35.46 14.24 9.79
C GLY A 198 -36.94 14.56 9.94
N ARG A 199 -37.81 13.64 9.55
CA ARG A 199 -39.26 13.88 9.43
C ARG A 199 -40.07 12.89 10.24
N ILE A 200 -41.03 13.40 11.00
CA ILE A 200 -42.03 12.63 11.74
C ILE A 200 -43.42 13.20 11.41
N GLY A 201 -44.20 12.47 10.62
CA GLY A 201 -45.51 12.95 10.16
C GLY A 201 -45.41 14.27 9.41
N ARG A 202 -45.94 15.36 10.00
CA ARG A 202 -45.89 16.73 9.44
C ARG A 202 -44.73 17.57 9.97
N VAL A 203 -43.99 17.08 10.96
CA VAL A 203 -42.86 17.79 11.57
C VAL A 203 -41.58 17.41 10.85
N THR A 204 -40.80 18.40 10.43
CA THR A 204 -39.50 18.21 9.78
C THR A 204 -38.45 19.04 10.52
N VAL A 205 -37.35 18.39 10.89
CA VAL A 205 -36.17 18.97 11.52
C VAL A 205 -35.00 18.77 10.56
N ALA A 206 -34.32 19.87 10.21
CA ALA A 206 -33.18 19.80 9.31
C ALA A 206 -31.96 19.15 9.99
N ASP A 207 -31.15 18.42 9.22
CA ASP A 207 -29.99 17.67 9.73
C ASP A 207 -28.89 18.55 10.35
N ASP A 208 -28.92 19.86 10.13
CA ASP A 208 -27.95 20.82 10.65
C ASP A 208 -28.34 21.45 11.98
N VAL A 209 -29.57 21.23 12.46
CA VAL A 209 -30.07 21.72 13.74
C VAL A 209 -30.79 20.58 14.48
N PRO A 210 -30.04 19.56 14.96
CA PRO A 210 -30.66 18.45 15.65
C PRO A 210 -31.27 18.91 16.98
N ILE A 211 -32.38 18.27 17.38
CA ILE A 211 -33.09 18.59 18.61
C ILE A 211 -32.69 17.59 19.70
N PRO A 212 -32.18 18.04 20.86
CA PRO A 212 -31.97 17.18 22.02
C PRO A 212 -33.26 16.53 22.46
N SER A 213 -33.24 15.22 22.63
CA SER A 213 -34.42 14.41 22.90
C SER A 213 -34.09 13.18 23.72
N THR A 214 -35.14 12.59 24.26
CA THR A 214 -35.06 11.31 24.95
C THR A 214 -35.90 10.30 24.20
N ILE A 215 -35.28 9.21 23.78
CA ILE A 215 -36.00 8.07 23.21
C ILE A 215 -36.31 7.06 24.30
N SER A 216 -37.47 6.43 24.22
CA SER A 216 -37.80 5.22 24.97
C SER A 216 -38.46 4.21 24.04
N LEU A 217 -38.25 2.93 24.33
CA LEU A 217 -38.77 1.85 23.52
C LEU A 217 -39.58 0.90 24.40
N THR A 218 -40.85 0.74 24.07
CA THR A 218 -41.79 -0.08 24.83
C THR A 218 -42.34 -1.16 23.92
N PRO A 219 -42.18 -2.47 24.24
CA PRO A 219 -42.78 -3.53 23.46
C PRO A 219 -44.31 -3.42 23.50
N ASP A 220 -44.97 -3.69 22.36
CA ASP A 220 -46.43 -3.75 22.32
C ASP A 220 -46.91 -5.04 23.02
N PRO A 221 -47.80 -4.96 24.01
CA PRO A 221 -48.26 -6.12 24.78
C PRO A 221 -49.04 -7.13 23.91
N ASP A 222 -49.72 -6.65 22.88
CA ASP A 222 -50.58 -7.48 22.01
C ASP A 222 -49.80 -7.98 20.78
N HIS A 223 -48.70 -7.31 20.43
CA HIS A 223 -47.90 -7.57 19.23
C HIS A 223 -46.39 -7.58 19.54
N PRO A 224 -45.80 -8.70 19.98
CA PRO A 224 -44.41 -8.78 20.42
C PRO A 224 -43.36 -8.46 19.33
N GLU A 225 -43.77 -8.48 18.06
CA GLU A 225 -43.03 -8.06 16.89
C GLU A 225 -43.06 -6.53 16.65
N ILE A 226 -43.84 -5.79 17.44
CA ILE A 226 -43.97 -4.34 17.37
C ILE A 226 -43.40 -3.72 18.65
N SER A 227 -42.67 -2.62 18.47
CA SER A 227 -42.21 -1.78 19.57
C SER A 227 -42.65 -0.35 19.32
N HIS A 228 -43.14 0.32 20.35
CA HIS A 228 -43.46 1.74 20.32
C HIS A 228 -42.17 2.51 20.63
N LEU A 229 -41.67 3.27 19.65
CA LEU A 229 -40.63 4.25 19.91
C LEU A 229 -41.29 5.58 20.25
N ALA A 230 -41.01 6.10 21.45
CA ALA A 230 -41.41 7.43 21.85
C ALA A 230 -40.18 8.35 21.86
N ILE A 231 -40.27 9.49 21.18
CA ILE A 231 -39.28 10.58 21.17
C ILE A 231 -39.89 11.75 21.93
N VAL A 232 -39.22 12.18 23.01
CA VAL A 232 -39.66 13.30 23.85
C VAL A 232 -38.62 14.42 23.76
N ALA A 233 -39.07 15.61 23.37
CA ALA A 233 -38.28 16.84 23.30
C ALA A 233 -39.00 17.99 24.04
N ASP A 234 -38.29 19.09 24.29
CA ASP A 234 -38.84 20.27 24.98
C ASP A 234 -40.00 20.97 24.24
N GLY A 235 -40.35 20.52 23.03
CA GLY A 235 -41.46 21.04 22.21
C GLY A 235 -42.53 20.01 21.84
N GLY A 236 -42.44 18.76 22.30
CA GLY A 236 -43.43 17.74 21.95
C GLY A 236 -43.01 16.30 22.25
N SER A 237 -43.98 15.40 22.14
CA SER A 237 -43.77 13.96 22.20
C SER A 237 -44.34 13.30 20.95
N TRP A 238 -43.55 12.43 20.32
CA TRP A 238 -43.93 11.68 19.15
C TRP A 238 -43.78 10.20 19.41
N ALA A 239 -44.83 9.42 19.15
CA ALA A 239 -44.80 7.98 19.25
C ALA A 239 -45.14 7.35 17.90
N PHE A 240 -44.37 6.34 17.51
CA PHE A 240 -44.66 5.56 16.32
C PHE A 240 -44.29 4.10 16.49
N ARG A 241 -44.97 3.26 15.71
CA ARG A 241 -44.80 1.81 15.74
C ARG A 241 -43.61 1.42 14.87
N LEU A 242 -42.65 0.73 15.46
CA LEU A 242 -41.55 0.08 14.78
C LEU A 242 -41.76 -1.43 14.78
N ARG A 243 -41.68 -2.04 13.60
CA ARG A 243 -41.60 -3.49 13.49
C ARG A 243 -40.19 -3.93 13.89
N ARG A 244 -40.04 -4.90 14.77
CA ARG A 244 -38.75 -5.59 15.00
C ARG A 244 -38.25 -6.15 13.67
N ALA A 245 -36.95 -6.04 13.43
CA ALA A 245 -36.31 -6.28 12.12
C ALA A 245 -36.75 -5.31 11.00
N ALA A 246 -37.24 -4.10 11.32
CA ALA A 246 -37.31 -3.01 10.34
C ALA A 246 -35.91 -2.78 9.73
N PRO A 247 -35.83 -2.42 8.44
CA PRO A 247 -34.56 -2.12 7.78
C PRO A 247 -33.92 -0.89 8.45
N THR A 248 -33.10 -1.13 9.46
CA THR A 248 -32.30 -0.12 10.14
C THR A 248 -30.99 0.02 9.38
N ARG A 249 -30.68 1.24 8.96
CA ARG A 249 -29.41 1.52 8.28
C ARG A 249 -28.51 2.25 9.27
N ALA A 250 -27.39 1.63 9.61
CA ALA A 250 -26.34 2.33 10.33
C ALA A 250 -25.79 3.44 9.42
N VAL A 251 -25.95 4.70 9.83
CA VAL A 251 -25.46 5.86 9.09
C VAL A 251 -24.42 6.56 9.95
N ARG A 252 -23.32 6.96 9.31
CA ARG A 252 -22.29 7.75 9.98
C ARG A 252 -22.59 9.22 9.73
N LEU A 253 -22.96 9.93 10.79
CA LEU A 253 -23.17 11.37 10.72
C LEU A 253 -21.81 12.06 10.81
N CYS A 254 -21.48 12.82 9.77
CA CYS A 254 -20.27 13.64 9.73
C CYS A 254 -20.68 15.10 9.85
N ARG A 255 -20.82 15.64 11.06
CA ARG A 255 -20.75 17.11 11.22
C ARG A 255 -20.16 17.57 12.55
N VAL A 256 -19.09 18.35 12.38
CA VAL A 256 -18.41 19.31 13.26
C VAL A 256 -17.99 18.79 14.66
N SER A 257 -16.70 18.45 14.76
CA SER A 257 -15.89 18.11 15.96
C SER A 257 -15.78 16.64 16.40
N GLY A 258 -16.40 15.69 15.70
CA GLY A 258 -16.20 14.26 15.94
C GLY A 258 -17.19 13.44 15.13
N SER A 259 -16.85 12.21 14.73
CA SER A 259 -17.83 11.34 14.10
C SER A 259 -18.81 10.84 15.17
N THR A 260 -20.02 11.37 15.22
CA THR A 260 -21.08 10.87 16.10
C THR A 260 -21.70 9.61 15.49
N ALA A 261 -21.96 8.62 16.34
CA ALA A 261 -22.63 7.40 15.94
C ALA A 261 -24.09 7.74 15.58
N GLY A 262 -24.50 7.49 14.34
CA GLY A 262 -25.85 7.77 13.85
C GLY A 262 -26.66 6.48 13.60
N LEU A 263 -27.98 6.56 13.70
CA LEU A 263 -28.90 5.52 13.26
C LEU A 263 -30.02 6.14 12.42
N GLU A 264 -30.18 5.67 11.19
CA GLU A 264 -31.29 6.05 10.32
C GLU A 264 -32.42 5.02 10.44
N ILE A 265 -33.61 5.51 10.77
CA ILE A 265 -34.81 4.71 10.97
C ILE A 265 -35.84 5.11 9.92
N HIS A 266 -36.19 4.16 9.04
CA HIS A 266 -37.28 4.32 8.08
C HIS A 266 -38.52 3.57 8.58
N ALA A 267 -39.55 4.33 8.95
CA ALA A 267 -40.88 3.84 9.25
C ALA A 267 -41.88 4.43 8.25
N GLN A 268 -43.06 3.82 8.11
CA GLN A 268 -44.07 4.25 7.12
C GLN A 268 -44.44 5.75 7.22
N THR A 269 -44.28 6.35 8.40
CA THR A 269 -44.63 7.75 8.69
C THR A 269 -43.44 8.59 9.16
N ALA A 270 -42.22 8.05 9.15
CA ALA A 270 -41.05 8.72 9.70
C ALA A 270 -39.75 8.32 9.03
N ASP A 271 -38.93 9.32 8.71
CA ASP A 271 -37.55 9.19 8.24
C ASP A 271 -36.69 9.96 9.23
N ILE A 272 -36.12 9.26 10.22
CA ILE A 272 -35.46 9.90 11.36
C ILE A 272 -34.00 9.50 11.39
N VAL A 273 -33.16 10.47 11.70
CA VAL A 273 -31.75 10.26 11.98
C VAL A 273 -31.50 10.57 13.46
N LEU A 274 -31.03 9.56 14.20
CA LEU A 274 -30.69 9.67 15.63
C LEU A 274 -29.17 9.74 15.78
N ALA A 275 -28.67 10.79 16.41
CA ALA A 275 -27.29 10.91 16.85
C ALA A 275 -27.18 10.58 18.34
N PHE A 276 -26.23 9.71 18.69
CA PHE A 276 -26.04 9.23 20.05
C PHE A 276 -24.84 9.92 20.72
N PRO A 277 -24.89 10.14 22.05
CA PRO A 277 -23.77 10.67 22.81
C PRO A 277 -22.56 9.72 22.82
N ASP A 278 -22.82 8.41 22.71
CA ASP A 278 -21.81 7.37 22.69
C ASP A 278 -22.25 6.16 21.83
N GLN A 279 -21.28 5.33 21.45
CA GLN A 279 -21.53 4.16 20.60
C GLN A 279 -22.28 3.04 21.32
N ASP A 280 -22.08 2.87 22.63
CA ASP A 280 -22.74 1.82 23.41
C ASP A 280 -24.27 2.07 23.38
N SER A 281 -24.71 3.31 23.60
CA SER A 281 -26.11 3.74 23.49
C SER A 281 -26.75 3.40 22.14
N ARG A 282 -26.04 3.61 21.03
CA ARG A 282 -26.50 3.20 19.68
C ARG A 282 -26.63 1.68 19.59
N ASP A 283 -25.59 0.95 19.98
CA ASP A 283 -25.52 -0.50 19.79
C ASP A 283 -26.56 -1.24 20.65
N ARG A 284 -26.89 -0.71 21.84
CA ARG A 284 -27.98 -1.20 22.68
C ARG A 284 -29.36 -1.01 22.03
N LEU A 285 -29.60 0.12 21.39
CA LEU A 285 -30.84 0.36 20.65
C LEU A 285 -30.94 -0.57 19.43
N VAL A 286 -29.87 -0.68 18.64
CA VAL A 286 -29.81 -1.58 17.47
C VAL A 286 -30.09 -3.03 17.90
N ALA A 287 -29.45 -3.50 18.98
CA ALA A 287 -29.67 -4.85 19.52
C ALA A 287 -31.09 -5.10 20.05
N THR A 288 -31.83 -4.04 20.34
CA THR A 288 -33.25 -4.11 20.77
C THR A 288 -34.20 -4.12 19.56
N LEU A 289 -33.79 -3.49 18.46
CA LEU A 289 -34.54 -3.44 17.19
C LEU A 289 -34.30 -4.67 16.29
N SER A 290 -33.15 -5.32 16.42
CA SER A 290 -32.76 -6.58 15.74
C SER A 290 -33.31 -7.82 16.43
#